data_AF-A0A059G3F0-F1
#
_entry.id   AF-A0A059G3F0-F1
#
_cell.length_a   1.000
_cell.length_b   1.000
_cell.length_c   1.000
_cell.angle_alpha   90.00
_cell.angle_beta   90.00
_cell.angle_gamma   90.00
#
_symmetry.space_group_name_H-M   'P 1'
#
loop_
_entity.id
_entity.type
_entity.pdbx_description
1 polymer ?
#
loop_
_entity_poly.entity_id
_entity_poly.type
_entity_poly.pdbx_seq_one_letter_code
_entity_poly.pdbx_strand_id
1 'polypeptide(L)'
;MRQPSSGDHAQFKRLVDIVVAGAALLFLAPLILAIALLIRMQDGSRAFYSQKRYGLNGETFNCFKLRSMVPDAREQLGSVPGLGVNS
;
A
#
# COMPACT_ATOMS: atom_id res chain seq x y z
N MET A 1 -9.96 -22.19 11.69
CA MET A 1 -10.79 -23.05 10.80
C MET A 1 -11.08 -22.29 9.52
N ARG A 2 -10.59 -22.77 8.37
CA ARG A 2 -10.81 -22.13 7.07
C ARG A 2 -11.95 -22.87 6.38
N GLN A 3 -13.06 -22.19 6.11
CA GLN A 3 -14.15 -22.79 5.35
C GLN A 3 -13.68 -23.03 3.90
N PRO A 4 -13.91 -24.23 3.34
CA PRO A 4 -13.74 -24.45 1.91
C PRO A 4 -14.81 -23.66 1.18
N SER A 5 -14.42 -22.61 0.45
CA SER A 5 -15.33 -21.96 -0.49
C SER A 5 -15.53 -22.94 -1.64
N SER A 6 -16.78 -23.37 -1.85
CA SER A 6 -17.21 -24.15 -3.00
C SER A 6 -16.63 -23.52 -4.28
N GLY A 7 -15.96 -24.34 -5.09
CA GLY A 7 -15.03 -23.89 -6.16
C GLY A 7 -15.58 -22.86 -7.15
N ASP A 8 -16.91 -22.81 -7.33
CA ASP A 8 -17.55 -21.90 -8.27
C ASP A 8 -17.62 -20.44 -7.76
N HIS A 9 -17.86 -20.24 -6.46
CA HIS A 9 -17.97 -18.90 -5.87
C HIS A 9 -16.63 -18.18 -5.79
N ALA A 10 -15.55 -18.93 -5.56
CA ALA A 10 -14.20 -18.38 -5.48
C ALA A 10 -13.73 -17.81 -6.83
N GLN A 11 -14.05 -18.48 -7.94
CA GLN A 11 -13.69 -18.03 -9.29
C GLN A 11 -14.49 -16.79 -9.71
N PHE A 12 -15.80 -16.77 -9.45
CA PHE A 12 -16.62 -15.59 -9.71
C PHE A 12 -16.17 -14.38 -8.90
N LYS A 13 -15.89 -14.57 -7.60
CA LYS A 13 -15.35 -13.51 -6.77
C LYS A 13 -14.02 -12.96 -7.31
N ARG A 14 -13.14 -13.83 -7.81
CA ARG A 14 -11.88 -13.40 -8.42
C ARG A 14 -12.09 -12.56 -9.67
N LEU A 15 -13.03 -12.95 -10.54
CA LEU A 15 -13.37 -12.18 -11.74
C LEU A 15 -13.89 -10.79 -11.36
N VAL A 16 -14.84 -10.72 -10.43
CA VAL A 16 -15.38 -9.45 -9.93
C VAL A 16 -14.28 -8.57 -9.32
N ASP A 17 -13.41 -9.14 -8.47
CA ASP A 17 -12.32 -8.39 -7.84
C ASP A 17 -11.38 -7.78 -8.89
N ILE A 18 -11.04 -8.52 -9.97
CA ILE A 18 -10.17 -8.01 -11.05
C ILE A 18 -10.86 -6.90 -11.85
N VAL A 19 -12.12 -7.10 -12.24
CA VAL A 19 -12.87 -6.12 -13.05
C VAL A 19 -13.10 -4.82 -12.28
N VAL A 20 -13.56 -4.92 -11.02
CA VAL A 20 -13.81 -3.77 -10.16
C VAL A 20 -12.51 -3.04 -9.82
N ALA A 21 -11.44 -3.77 -9.47
CA ALA A 21 -10.15 -3.16 -9.20
C ALA A 21 -9.56 -2.49 -10.44
N GLY A 22 -9.68 -3.10 -11.63
CA GLY A 22 -9.22 -2.54 -12.89
C GLY A 22 -9.96 -1.25 -13.26
N ALA A 23 -11.29 -1.25 -13.16
CA ALA A 23 -12.11 -0.07 -13.42
C ALA A 23 -11.82 1.06 -12.43
N ALA A 24 -11.72 0.74 -11.14
CA ALA A 24 -11.36 1.71 -10.11
C ALA A 24 -9.95 2.29 -10.34
N LEU A 25 -8.99 1.45 -10.74
CA LEU A 25 -7.63 1.89 -11.03
C LEU A 25 -7.58 2.82 -12.24
N LEU A 26 -8.30 2.53 -13.32
CA LEU A 26 -8.36 3.43 -14.49
C LEU A 26 -8.97 4.79 -14.14
N PHE A 27 -10.04 4.80 -13.35
CA PHE A 27 -10.70 6.02 -12.92
C PHE A 27 -9.85 6.84 -11.94
N LEU A 28 -9.17 6.18 -11.01
CA LEU A 28 -8.32 6.84 -10.00
C LEU A 28 -6.88 7.09 -10.49
N ALA A 29 -6.45 6.47 -11.60
CA ALA A 29 -5.11 6.63 -12.17
C ALA A 29 -4.66 8.10 -12.30
N PRO A 30 -5.45 9.02 -12.91
CA PRO A 30 -5.03 10.42 -13.02
C PRO A 30 -4.83 11.10 -11.66
N LEU A 31 -5.71 10.80 -10.69
CA LEU A 31 -5.58 11.34 -9.32
C LEU A 31 -4.34 10.79 -8.61
N ILE A 32 -4.11 9.47 -8.70
CA ILE A 32 -2.94 8.81 -8.12
C ILE A 32 -1.65 9.36 -8.75
N LEU A 33 -1.63 9.58 -10.06
CA LEU A 33 -0.50 10.16 -10.77
C LEU A 33 -0.22 11.60 -10.30
N ALA A 34 -1.26 12.43 -10.17
CA ALA A 34 -1.13 13.80 -9.69
C ALA A 34 -0.55 13.84 -8.27
N ILE A 35 -1.07 13.02 -7.35
CA ILE A 35 -0.55 12.91 -5.98
C ILE A 35 0.90 12.40 -6.00
N ALA A 36 1.20 11.39 -6.82
CA ALA A 36 2.55 10.85 -6.92
C ALA A 36 3.55 11.89 -7.45
N LEU A 37 3.14 12.75 -8.37
CA LEU A 37 3.97 13.85 -8.86
C LEU A 37 4.21 14.90 -7.75
N LEU A 38 3.17 15.28 -7.02
CA LEU A 38 3.28 16.22 -5.90
C LEU A 38 4.24 15.71 -4.81
N ILE A 39 4.11 14.45 -4.40
CA ILE A 39 5.02 13.83 -3.43
C ILE A 39 6.46 13.85 -3.96
N ARG A 40 6.66 13.55 -5.25
CA ARG A 40 8.00 13.54 -5.83
C ARG A 40 8.61 14.93 -5.97
N MET A 41 7.79 15.97 -6.14
CA MET A 41 8.24 17.36 -6.15
C MET A 41 8.59 17.86 -4.74
N GLN A 42 7.87 17.42 -3.70
CA GLN A 42 8.12 17.82 -2.31
C GLN A 42 9.34 17.10 -1.72
N ASP A 43 9.41 15.78 -1.86
CA ASP A 43 10.37 14.94 -1.14
C ASP A 43 11.56 14.48 -2.01
N GLY A 44 11.53 14.75 -3.32
CA GLY A 44 12.55 14.28 -4.29
C GLY A 44 12.63 12.76 -4.48
N SER A 45 11.83 11.98 -3.74
CA SER A 45 11.95 10.53 -3.62
C SER A 45 10.75 9.77 -4.23
N ARG A 46 10.77 8.43 -4.15
CA ARG A 46 9.70 7.59 -4.72
C ARG A 46 8.39 7.81 -3.97
N ALA A 47 7.34 8.18 -4.71
CA ALA A 47 5.99 8.41 -4.18
C ALA A 47 5.28 7.16 -3.65
N PHE A 48 5.69 5.97 -4.09
CA PHE A 48 5.12 4.70 -3.63
C PHE A 48 6.06 4.01 -2.65
N TYR A 49 5.48 3.48 -1.57
CA TYR A 49 6.14 2.64 -0.59
C TYR A 49 5.54 1.23 -0.62
N SER A 50 6.40 0.22 -0.58
CA SER A 50 6.00 -1.20 -0.56
C SER A 50 6.17 -1.78 0.83
N GLN A 51 5.09 -2.30 1.42
CA GLN A 51 5.12 -3.00 2.69
C GLN A 51 4.80 -4.48 2.49
N LYS A 52 5.67 -5.38 2.95
CA LYS A 52 5.39 -6.82 2.95
C LYS A 52 4.23 -7.13 3.91
N ARG A 53 3.24 -7.90 3.45
CA ARG A 53 2.10 -8.39 4.24
C ARG A 53 1.87 -9.87 3.96
N TYR A 54 1.42 -10.61 4.97
CA TYR A 54 0.99 -12.00 4.83
C TYR A 54 -0.37 -12.06 4.13
N GLY A 55 -0.46 -12.86 3.07
CA GLY A 55 -1.64 -13.04 2.25
C GLY A 55 -2.23 -14.44 2.37
N LEU A 56 -2.93 -14.85 1.31
CA LEU A 56 -3.59 -16.15 1.23
C LEU A 56 -2.54 -17.28 1.36
N ASN A 57 -2.85 -18.32 2.13
CA ASN A 57 -1.96 -19.47 2.36
C ASN A 57 -0.63 -19.13 3.05
N GLY A 58 -0.49 -17.95 3.65
CA GLY A 58 0.77 -17.52 4.27
C GLY A 58 1.79 -16.98 3.27
N GLU A 59 1.46 -16.89 1.99
CA GLU A 59 2.32 -16.25 1.00
C GLU A 59 2.41 -14.75 1.26
N THR A 60 3.63 -14.21 1.22
CA THR A 60 3.82 -12.76 1.39
C THR A 60 3.62 -12.03 0.08
N PHE A 61 2.96 -10.87 0.14
CA PHE A 61 2.82 -9.98 -0.99
C PHE A 61 3.24 -8.55 -0.61
N ASN A 62 3.63 -7.79 -1.63
CA ASN A 62 4.01 -6.40 -1.50
C ASN A 62 2.76 -5.52 -1.61
N CYS A 63 2.39 -4.87 -0.51
CA CYS A 63 1.29 -3.91 -0.48
C CYS A 63 1.83 -2.52 -0.82
N PHE A 64 1.48 -2.04 -2.01
CA PHE A 64 1.85 -0.71 -2.48
C PHE A 64 0.88 0.33 -1.94
N LYS A 65 1.44 1.40 -1.35
CA LYS A 65 0.67 2.56 -0.88
C LYS A 65 1.40 3.85 -1.24
N LEU A 66 0.65 4.93 -1.38
CA LEU A 66 1.23 6.27 -1.48
C LEU A 66 1.94 6.60 -0.17
N ARG A 67 3.10 7.23 -0.29
CA ARG A 67 3.88 7.68 0.85
C ARG A 67 3.19 8.90 1.47
N SER A 68 2.88 8.82 2.76
CA SER A 68 2.33 9.95 3.53
C SER A 68 3.30 10.50 4.58
N MET A 69 4.36 9.75 4.92
CA MET A 69 5.42 10.20 5.83
C MET A 69 6.59 10.77 5.02
N VAL A 70 7.11 11.89 5.50
CA VAL A 70 8.33 12.54 4.99
C VAL A 70 9.49 11.54 5.04
N PRO A 71 10.40 11.52 4.04
CA PRO A 71 11.70 10.88 4.20
C PRO A 71 12.35 11.32 5.53
N ASP A 72 12.98 10.39 6.23
CA ASP A 72 13.72 10.65 7.48
C ASP A 72 12.87 10.98 8.73
N ALA A 73 11.56 10.71 8.70
CA ALA A 73 10.72 10.84 9.90
C ALA A 73 11.21 10.01 11.11
N ARG A 74 11.95 8.92 10.89
CA ARG A 74 12.58 8.14 11.97
C ARG A 74 13.76 8.88 12.62
N GLU A 75 14.50 9.67 11.84
CA GLU A 75 15.62 10.48 12.32
C GLU A 75 15.11 11.73 13.05
N GLN A 76 14.07 12.37 12.51
CA GLN A 76 13.40 13.49 13.19
C GLN A 76 12.78 13.08 14.52
N LEU A 77 12.17 11.88 14.62
CA LEU A 77 11.63 11.38 15.89
C LEU A 77 12.71 11.23 16.97
N GLY A 78 13.95 10.86 16.59
CA GLY A 78 15.08 10.79 17.51
C GLY A 78 15.55 12.14 18.05
N SER A 79 15.25 13.24 17.34
CA SER A 79 15.60 14.60 17.74
C SER A 79 14.58 15.27 18.69
N VAL A 80 13.40 14.66 18.88
CA VAL A 80 12.37 15.19 19.78
C VAL A 80 12.75 14.91 21.24
N PRO A 81 13.02 15.95 22.07
CA PRO A 81 13.39 15.75 23.47
C PRO A 81 12.26 15.05 24.24
N GLY A 82 12.55 13.87 24.81
CA GLY A 82 11.60 13.10 25.63
C GLY A 82 10.97 11.86 24.99
N LEU A 83 11.21 11.59 23.71
CA LEU A 83 10.77 10.36 23.02
C LEU A 83 11.94 9.53 22.48
N GLY A 84 13.10 9.64 23.14
CA GLY A 84 14.31 8.91 22.80
C GLY A 84 14.03 7.42 22.66
N VAL A 85 14.23 6.90 21.45
CA VAL A 85 14.20 5.48 21.10
C VAL A 85 15.36 4.80 21.82
N ASN A 86 15.20 4.55 23.11
CA ASN A 86 16.02 3.66 23.89
C ASN A 86 15.40 2.26 23.77
N SER A 87 15.91 1.44 22.85
CA SER A 87 16.00 -0.04 22.87
C SER A 87 16.54 -0.54 21.54
#